data_AF-A0A8B8CRK6-F1
#
_entry.id   AF-A0A8B8CRK6-F1
#
_cell.length_a   1.000
_cell.length_b   1.000
_cell.length_c   1.000
_cell.angle_alpha   90.00
_cell.angle_beta   90.00
_cell.angle_gamma   90.00
#
_symmetry.space_group_name_H-M   'P 1'
#
loop_
_entity.id
_entity.type
_entity.pdbx_description
1 polymer ?
#
loop_
_entity_poly.entity_id
_entity_poly.type
_entity_poly.pdbx_seq_one_letter_code
_entity_poly.pdbx_strand_id
1 'polypeptide(L)'
;MPNTTQTSTTKNTSHNCIDEIEHCALYQSMGVCHALPQQQDQYEVAFKCQKTCNRCHETYQPLTTVSTTIGTTRAPLNCQVCGDYENNNPCSTASIYMGPSVPCPAGSYCMTDIIEEGGNTKTYKRCVNETVCKTLWLAQTSDQDQCIQYGTAVTSGDFSCHFCCTTDKCNRGLLPEKITFYTVS
;
A
#
# COMPACT_ATOMS: atom_id res chain seq x y z
N MET A 1 50.22 31.49 -8.40
CA MET A 1 49.32 32.50 -7.81
C MET A 1 49.44 33.74 -8.67
N PRO A 2 48.36 34.44 -9.11
CA PRO A 2 47.02 34.58 -8.53
C PRO A 2 45.89 34.04 -9.47
N ASN A 3 44.88 33.37 -8.93
CA ASN A 3 43.60 33.88 -8.39
C ASN A 3 42.58 34.26 -9.47
N THR A 4 41.93 33.25 -10.05
CA THR A 4 40.79 33.39 -10.94
C THR A 4 39.54 33.59 -10.09
N THR A 5 39.04 34.82 -10.04
CA THR A 5 37.74 35.16 -9.50
C THR A 5 36.65 34.49 -10.35
N GLN A 6 36.12 33.37 -9.88
CA GLN A 6 34.87 32.83 -10.41
C GLN A 6 33.71 33.65 -9.86
N THR A 7 33.13 34.44 -10.75
CA THR A 7 31.82 35.06 -10.59
C THR A 7 30.79 33.95 -10.38
N SER A 8 30.39 33.71 -9.13
CA SER A 8 29.23 32.87 -8.81
C SER A 8 27.97 33.57 -9.30
N THR A 9 27.57 33.26 -10.53
CA THR A 9 26.20 33.50 -10.98
C THR A 9 25.28 32.62 -10.16
N THR A 10 24.67 33.19 -9.12
CA THR A 10 23.44 32.69 -8.52
C THR A 10 22.37 32.63 -9.62
N LYS A 11 22.18 31.43 -10.20
CA LYS A 11 20.97 31.10 -10.96
C LYS A 11 19.83 31.05 -9.96
N ASN A 12 19.18 32.20 -9.79
CA ASN A 12 17.88 32.32 -9.18
C ASN A 12 16.86 31.74 -10.18
N THR A 13 16.74 30.41 -10.21
CA THR A 13 15.68 29.74 -10.95
C THR A 13 14.42 29.88 -10.12
N SER A 14 13.56 30.83 -10.48
CA SER A 14 12.20 30.92 -9.96
C SER A 14 11.47 29.62 -10.31
N HIS A 15 11.51 28.62 -9.44
CA HIS A 15 10.58 27.48 -9.51
C HIS A 15 9.19 28.04 -9.26
N ASN A 16 8.37 28.08 -10.30
CA ASN A 16 6.96 28.43 -10.15
C ASN A 16 6.33 27.38 -9.24
N CYS A 17 5.87 27.80 -8.05
CA CYS A 17 5.18 26.89 -7.15
C CYS A 17 3.80 26.53 -7.70
N ILE A 18 3.73 25.37 -8.33
CA ILE A 18 2.51 24.81 -8.92
C ILE A 18 2.30 23.40 -8.40
N ASP A 19 1.05 22.96 -8.40
CA ASP A 19 0.75 21.55 -8.23
C ASP A 19 1.04 20.84 -9.55
N GLU A 20 1.91 19.84 -9.50
CA GLU A 20 2.36 19.04 -10.66
C GLU A 20 1.38 17.92 -11.02
N ILE A 21 0.44 17.60 -10.10
CA ILE A 21 -0.58 16.57 -10.28
C ILE A 21 -1.97 17.11 -9.98
N GLU A 22 -2.99 16.49 -10.55
CA GLU A 22 -4.40 16.84 -10.30
C GLU A 22 -4.90 16.27 -8.96
N HIS A 23 -6.08 16.70 -8.53
CA HIS A 23 -6.74 16.25 -7.28
C HIS A 23 -5.97 16.51 -5.97
N CYS A 24 -5.04 17.47 -5.95
CA CYS A 24 -4.30 17.84 -4.73
C CYS A 24 -5.19 18.19 -3.52
N ALA A 25 -6.38 18.77 -3.74
CA ALA A 25 -7.34 19.04 -2.67
C ALA A 25 -7.84 17.76 -1.97
N LEU A 26 -7.97 16.65 -2.72
CA LEU A 26 -8.33 15.36 -2.15
C LEU A 26 -7.17 14.80 -1.31
N TYR A 27 -5.95 14.84 -1.84
CA TYR A 27 -4.77 14.39 -1.10
C TYR A 27 -4.52 15.21 0.16
N GLN A 28 -4.79 16.52 0.12
CA GLN A 28 -4.78 17.37 1.31
C GLN A 28 -5.77 16.86 2.38
N SER A 29 -7.01 16.52 1.98
CA SER A 29 -8.02 15.99 2.91
C SER A 29 -7.64 14.62 3.50
N MET A 30 -6.83 13.84 2.78
CA MET A 30 -6.27 12.56 3.23
C MET A 30 -5.03 12.72 4.14
N GLY A 31 -4.63 13.95 4.47
CA GLY A 31 -3.50 14.23 5.36
C GLY A 31 -2.12 14.17 4.69
N VAL A 32 -2.06 14.03 3.36
CA VAL A 32 -0.81 13.85 2.60
C VAL A 32 0.17 15.01 2.78
N CYS A 33 -0.32 16.23 2.98
CA CYS A 33 0.56 17.40 3.18
C CYS A 33 1.42 17.32 4.46
N HIS A 34 1.02 16.49 5.43
CA HIS A 34 1.77 16.24 6.66
C HIS A 34 2.67 14.99 6.57
N ALA A 35 2.76 14.37 5.40
CA ALA A 35 3.57 13.18 5.20
C ALA A 35 5.04 13.47 5.55
N LEU A 36 5.63 12.53 6.27
CA LEU A 36 7.06 12.54 6.61
C LEU A 36 7.86 11.81 5.52
N PRO A 37 9.18 12.08 5.40
CA PRO A 37 10.04 11.40 4.41
C PRO A 37 10.00 9.87 4.45
N GLN A 38 9.58 9.28 5.58
CA GLN A 38 9.43 7.83 5.76
C GLN A 38 8.18 7.25 5.08
N GLN A 39 7.22 8.10 4.73
CA GLN A 39 5.96 7.74 4.06
C GLN A 39 6.07 8.03 2.56
N GLN A 40 7.06 7.39 1.92
CA GLN A 40 7.56 7.67 0.56
C GLN A 40 6.48 8.10 -0.44
N ASP A 41 5.40 7.32 -0.58
CA ASP A 41 4.34 7.59 -1.57
C ASP A 41 3.54 8.86 -1.25
N GLN A 42 3.17 9.07 0.01
CA GLN A 42 2.46 10.27 0.45
C GLN A 42 3.39 11.49 0.43
N TYR A 43 4.65 11.30 0.81
CA TYR A 43 5.66 12.34 0.79
C TYR A 43 5.93 12.83 -0.64
N GLU A 44 6.02 11.91 -1.61
CA GLU A 44 6.15 12.26 -3.02
C GLU A 44 4.92 13.02 -3.54
N VAL A 45 3.70 12.56 -3.21
CA VAL A 45 2.45 13.26 -3.59
C VAL A 45 2.40 14.65 -2.94
N ALA A 46 2.85 14.82 -1.70
CA ALA A 46 2.93 16.12 -1.03
C ALA A 46 3.89 17.09 -1.74
N PHE A 47 4.99 16.58 -2.29
CA PHE A 47 5.97 17.35 -3.07
C PHE A 47 5.57 17.56 -4.53
N LYS A 48 4.64 16.77 -5.05
CA LYS A 48 3.98 17.05 -6.34
C LYS A 48 2.85 18.07 -6.16
N CYS A 49 2.17 18.07 -5.02
CA CYS A 49 1.14 19.06 -4.63
C CYS A 49 1.74 20.27 -3.90
N GLN A 50 2.80 20.88 -4.45
CA GLN A 50 3.60 21.90 -3.76
C GLN A 50 2.78 23.12 -3.32
N LYS A 51 1.87 23.58 -4.17
CA LYS A 51 1.05 24.75 -3.91
C LYS A 51 -0.03 24.42 -2.88
N THR A 52 -0.72 23.30 -3.06
CA THR A 52 -1.79 22.87 -2.15
C THR A 52 -1.25 22.54 -0.75
N CYS A 53 -0.05 21.94 -0.67
CA CYS A 53 0.59 21.59 0.61
C CYS A 53 1.47 22.71 1.18
N ASN A 54 1.53 23.90 0.56
CA ASN A 54 2.38 25.02 0.95
C ASN A 54 3.87 24.68 1.08
N ARG A 55 4.37 23.75 0.25
CA ARG A 55 5.76 23.24 0.27
C ARG A 55 6.66 23.86 -0.81
N CYS A 56 6.26 25.01 -1.36
CA CYS A 56 6.96 25.75 -2.43
C CYS A 56 8.45 26.05 -2.16
N HIS A 57 8.84 26.10 -0.89
CA HIS A 57 10.18 26.45 -0.44
C HIS A 57 10.89 25.27 0.24
N GLU A 58 10.25 24.11 0.29
CA GLU A 58 10.85 22.90 0.82
C GLU A 58 11.63 22.19 -0.28
N THR A 59 12.83 21.75 0.04
CA THR A 59 13.60 20.88 -0.85
C THR A 59 13.14 19.46 -0.62
N TYR A 60 12.71 18.77 -1.69
CA TYR A 60 12.47 17.33 -1.63
C TYR A 60 13.76 16.64 -1.20
N GLN A 61 13.78 16.18 0.05
CA GLN A 61 14.77 15.23 0.52
C GLN A 61 14.18 13.84 0.33
N PRO A 62 14.46 13.14 -0.78
CA PRO A 62 14.32 11.70 -0.75
C PRO A 62 15.24 11.22 0.37
N LEU A 63 14.79 10.27 1.19
CA LEU A 63 15.77 9.50 1.95
C LEU A 63 16.71 8.89 0.91
N THR A 64 17.91 9.45 0.79
CA THR A 64 19.02 8.78 0.14
C THR A 64 19.06 7.41 0.77
N THR A 65 19.10 6.36 -0.04
CA THR A 65 19.26 4.97 0.38
C THR A 65 20.60 4.80 1.07
N VAL A 66 20.73 5.37 2.27
CA VAL A 66 21.56 4.79 3.31
C VAL A 66 20.91 3.45 3.53
N SER A 67 21.61 2.41 3.09
CA SER A 67 21.29 1.02 3.41
C SER A 67 21.25 0.93 4.93
N THR A 68 20.09 1.26 5.48
CA THR A 68 19.86 1.26 6.90
C THR A 68 19.42 -0.16 7.15
N THR A 69 20.38 -0.97 7.56
CA THR A 69 20.16 -2.30 8.11
C THR A 69 19.40 -2.17 9.43
N ILE A 70 18.19 -1.61 9.40
CA ILE A 70 17.22 -1.83 10.46
C ILE A 70 16.68 -3.22 10.17
N GLY A 71 17.22 -4.18 10.93
CA GLY A 71 16.76 -5.55 10.94
C GLY A 71 15.28 -5.60 11.32
N THR A 72 14.44 -5.64 10.29
CA THR A 72 13.23 -6.44 10.27
C THR A 72 12.89 -6.73 8.82
N THR A 73 13.85 -7.26 8.06
CA THR A 73 13.51 -8.02 6.86
C THR A 73 12.62 -9.16 7.34
N ARG A 74 11.30 -8.97 7.25
CA ARG A 74 10.35 -9.99 7.67
C ARG A 74 10.72 -11.27 6.97
N ALA A 75 10.78 -12.36 7.75
CA ALA A 75 11.20 -13.65 7.25
C ALA A 75 10.45 -13.98 5.95
N PRO A 76 11.12 -14.58 4.95
CA PRO A 76 10.42 -15.08 3.77
C PRO A 76 9.23 -15.93 4.21
N LEU A 77 8.08 -15.67 3.62
CA LEU A 77 6.86 -16.44 3.91
C LEU A 77 6.33 -17.07 2.64
N ASN A 78 5.55 -18.11 2.82
CA ASN A 78 4.77 -18.72 1.77
C ASN A 78 3.32 -18.27 1.91
N CYS A 79 2.72 -17.86 0.80
CA CYS A 79 1.30 -17.54 0.74
C CYS A 79 0.61 -18.52 -0.19
N GLN A 80 -0.65 -18.85 0.11
CA GLN A 80 -1.50 -19.42 -0.92
C GLN A 80 -1.76 -18.35 -1.97
N VAL A 81 -1.58 -18.72 -3.24
CA VAL A 81 -1.77 -17.82 -4.38
C VAL A 81 -2.69 -18.48 -5.40
N CYS A 82 -3.70 -17.75 -5.84
CA CYS A 82 -4.62 -18.17 -6.88
C CYS A 82 -5.36 -16.98 -7.48
N GLY A 83 -5.88 -17.18 -8.70
CA GLY A 83 -6.52 -16.15 -9.48
C GLY A 83 -5.53 -15.10 -9.98
N ASP A 84 -6.07 -14.13 -10.69
CA ASP A 84 -5.39 -12.96 -11.19
C ASP A 84 -6.29 -11.75 -10.95
N TYR A 85 -5.93 -10.97 -9.93
CA TYR A 85 -6.70 -9.80 -9.49
C TYR A 85 -6.74 -8.73 -10.57
N GLU A 86 -5.61 -8.45 -11.22
CA GLU A 86 -5.47 -7.38 -12.22
C GLU A 86 -6.26 -7.69 -13.50
N ASN A 87 -6.36 -8.98 -13.86
CA ASN A 87 -7.13 -9.43 -15.02
C ASN A 87 -8.54 -9.93 -14.67
N ASN A 88 -9.01 -9.71 -13.44
CA ASN A 88 -10.34 -10.11 -12.96
C ASN A 88 -10.65 -11.61 -13.20
N ASN A 89 -9.65 -12.48 -13.01
CA ASN A 89 -9.80 -13.93 -13.11
C ASN A 89 -9.80 -14.57 -11.70
N PRO A 90 -10.95 -14.88 -11.09
CA PRO A 90 -11.01 -15.33 -9.71
C PRO A 90 -10.42 -16.72 -9.51
N CYS A 91 -10.07 -17.04 -8.26
CA CYS A 91 -9.75 -18.40 -7.85
C CYS A 91 -10.93 -19.34 -8.12
N SER A 92 -10.63 -20.57 -8.56
CA SER A 92 -11.60 -21.66 -8.48
C SER A 92 -11.86 -22.02 -7.00
N THR A 93 -13.03 -22.58 -6.69
CA THR A 93 -13.35 -23.03 -5.31
C THR A 93 -12.30 -24.01 -4.77
N ALA A 94 -11.81 -24.93 -5.60
CA ALA A 94 -10.75 -25.86 -5.20
C ALA A 94 -9.44 -25.11 -4.86
N SER A 95 -9.08 -24.10 -5.64
CA SER A 95 -7.89 -23.28 -5.41
C SER A 95 -7.99 -22.39 -4.17
N ILE A 96 -9.19 -22.03 -3.72
CA ILE A 96 -9.39 -21.25 -2.49
C ILE A 96 -9.04 -22.07 -1.24
N TYR A 97 -9.38 -23.37 -1.20
CA TYR A 97 -9.19 -24.20 -0.01
C TYR A 97 -8.00 -25.17 -0.10
N MET A 98 -7.60 -25.55 -1.30
CA MET A 98 -6.57 -26.56 -1.55
C MET A 98 -5.47 -26.06 -2.50
N GLY A 99 -5.42 -24.75 -2.75
CA GLY A 99 -4.40 -24.13 -3.59
C GLY A 99 -2.99 -24.28 -3.00
N PRO A 100 -1.96 -24.30 -3.86
CA PRO A 100 -0.58 -24.41 -3.39
C PRO A 100 -0.16 -23.12 -2.66
N SER A 101 0.73 -23.27 -1.68
CA SER A 101 1.48 -22.15 -1.13
C SER A 101 2.79 -21.97 -1.90
N VAL A 102 3.10 -20.74 -2.27
CA VAL A 102 4.32 -20.38 -3.00
C VAL A 102 5.17 -19.43 -2.16
N PRO A 103 6.50 -19.47 -2.27
CA PRO A 103 7.37 -18.51 -1.60
C PRO A 103 7.14 -17.10 -2.18
N CYS A 104 6.93 -16.13 -1.29
CA CYS A 104 6.81 -14.72 -1.66
C CYS A 104 8.16 -13.99 -1.55
N PRO A 105 8.34 -12.87 -2.27
CA PRO A 105 9.49 -11.99 -2.08
C PRO A 105 9.67 -11.58 -0.61
N ALA A 106 10.92 -11.33 -0.19
CA ALA A 106 11.20 -10.86 1.16
C ALA A 106 10.43 -9.55 1.45
N GLY A 107 9.88 -9.43 2.66
CA GLY A 107 9.03 -8.28 3.04
C GLY A 107 7.60 -8.32 2.50
N SER A 108 7.19 -9.40 1.82
CA SER A 108 5.81 -9.55 1.35
C SER A 108 4.83 -9.92 2.47
N TYR A 109 3.53 -9.79 2.23
CA TYR A 109 2.43 -10.21 3.07
C TYR A 109 1.49 -11.10 2.24
N CYS A 110 0.65 -11.92 2.90
CA CYS A 110 -0.40 -12.62 2.17
C CYS A 110 -1.66 -11.78 2.16
N MET A 111 -2.28 -11.66 1.00
CA MET A 111 -3.60 -11.06 0.86
C MET A 111 -4.63 -12.10 0.44
N THR A 112 -5.84 -12.01 1.00
CA THR A 112 -7.04 -12.58 0.41
C THR A 112 -8.02 -11.46 0.12
N ASP A 113 -8.36 -11.29 -1.15
CA ASP A 113 -9.36 -10.34 -1.62
C ASP A 113 -10.69 -11.08 -1.79
N ILE A 114 -11.79 -10.50 -1.29
CA ILE A 114 -13.16 -10.97 -1.49
C ILE A 114 -13.96 -9.80 -2.07
N ILE A 115 -14.54 -9.99 -3.23
CA ILE A 115 -15.34 -8.97 -3.94
C ILE A 115 -16.73 -9.55 -4.16
N GLU A 116 -17.73 -8.93 -3.55
CA GLU A 116 -19.14 -9.19 -3.84
C GLU A 116 -19.61 -8.16 -4.87
N GLU A 117 -20.08 -8.65 -6.01
CA GLU A 117 -20.57 -7.81 -7.11
C GLU A 117 -21.74 -8.49 -7.83
N GLY A 118 -22.93 -7.89 -7.76
CA GLY A 118 -24.13 -8.40 -8.43
C GLY A 118 -24.53 -9.80 -7.95
N GLY A 119 -24.28 -10.11 -6.68
CA GLY A 119 -24.54 -11.41 -6.07
C GLY A 119 -23.53 -12.50 -6.42
N ASN A 120 -22.40 -12.15 -7.05
CA ASN A 120 -21.29 -13.06 -7.29
C ASN A 120 -20.10 -12.72 -6.40
N THR A 121 -19.60 -13.72 -5.67
CA THR A 121 -18.36 -13.64 -4.91
C THR A 121 -17.16 -13.98 -5.79
N LYS A 122 -16.21 -13.05 -5.90
CA LYS A 122 -14.89 -13.29 -6.49
C LYS A 122 -13.86 -13.32 -5.38
N THR A 123 -12.99 -14.32 -5.38
CA THR A 123 -11.90 -14.43 -4.40
C THR A 123 -10.56 -14.48 -5.11
N TYR A 124 -9.58 -13.75 -4.57
CA TYR A 124 -8.19 -13.75 -5.05
C TYR A 124 -7.25 -13.97 -3.87
N LYS A 125 -6.12 -14.63 -4.11
CA LYS A 125 -5.08 -14.82 -3.10
C LYS A 125 -3.73 -14.50 -3.73
N ARG A 126 -2.93 -13.64 -3.09
CA ARG A 126 -1.69 -13.12 -3.68
C ARG A 126 -0.67 -12.71 -2.62
N CYS A 127 0.60 -12.73 -3.00
CA CYS A 127 1.66 -12.03 -2.28
C CYS A 127 1.53 -10.53 -2.57
N VAL A 128 1.66 -9.69 -1.55
CA VAL A 128 1.60 -8.23 -1.69
C VAL A 128 2.72 -7.56 -0.90
N ASN A 129 3.02 -6.30 -1.18
CA ASN A 129 3.95 -5.51 -0.36
C ASN A 129 3.21 -4.81 0.80
N GLU A 130 3.98 -4.15 1.67
CA GLU A 130 3.42 -3.45 2.84
C GLU A 130 2.48 -2.30 2.45
N THR A 131 2.81 -1.52 1.41
CA THR A 131 1.98 -0.42 0.92
C THR A 131 0.58 -0.92 0.58
N VAL A 132 0.47 -2.04 -0.14
CA VAL A 132 -0.84 -2.61 -0.50
C VAL A 132 -1.61 -3.06 0.75
N CYS A 133 -0.95 -3.63 1.76
CA CYS A 133 -1.61 -3.97 3.03
C CYS A 133 -2.07 -2.75 3.82
N LYS A 134 -1.27 -1.68 3.88
CA LYS A 134 -1.69 -0.43 4.53
C LYS A 134 -2.89 0.19 3.81
N THR A 135 -2.87 0.22 2.48
CA THR A 135 -3.91 0.88 1.70
C THR A 135 -5.20 0.08 1.64
N LEU A 136 -5.15 -1.21 1.32
CA LEU A 136 -6.37 -2.00 1.09
C LEU A 136 -6.91 -2.66 2.35
N TRP A 137 -6.04 -3.22 3.18
CA TRP A 137 -6.48 -3.82 4.44
C TRP A 137 -6.71 -2.75 5.50
N LEU A 138 -5.65 -2.05 5.92
CA LEU A 138 -5.73 -1.19 7.10
C LEU A 138 -6.66 0.00 6.88
N ALA A 139 -6.54 0.71 5.75
CA ALA A 139 -7.32 1.92 5.49
C ALA A 139 -8.74 1.68 4.93
N GLN A 140 -9.05 0.50 4.37
CA GLN A 140 -10.34 0.27 3.70
C GLN A 140 -11.14 -0.92 4.23
N THR A 141 -10.51 -1.92 4.87
CA THR A 141 -11.17 -3.19 5.23
C THR A 141 -11.22 -3.43 6.73
N SER A 142 -10.16 -3.06 7.46
CA SER A 142 -9.91 -3.53 8.83
C SER A 142 -10.92 -3.05 9.87
N ASP A 143 -11.64 -1.97 9.57
CA ASP A 143 -12.67 -1.35 10.39
C ASP A 143 -14.09 -1.51 9.82
N GLN A 144 -14.22 -2.22 8.69
CA GLN A 144 -15.50 -2.41 8.02
C GLN A 144 -16.23 -3.62 8.60
N ASP A 145 -17.39 -3.37 9.22
CA ASP A 145 -18.20 -4.42 9.86
C ASP A 145 -18.54 -5.55 8.88
N GLN A 146 -18.91 -5.23 7.63
CA GLN A 146 -19.21 -6.22 6.60
C GLN A 146 -18.03 -7.16 6.29
N CYS A 147 -16.80 -6.70 6.49
CA CYS A 147 -15.59 -7.48 6.24
C CYS A 147 -15.16 -8.27 7.49
N ILE A 148 -15.16 -7.64 8.67
CA ILE A 148 -14.73 -8.30 9.92
C ILE A 148 -15.73 -9.36 10.38
N GLN A 149 -17.00 -9.21 9.99
CA GLN A 149 -18.09 -10.16 10.24
C GLN A 149 -18.45 -11.00 9.00
N TYR A 150 -17.61 -10.99 7.96
CA TYR A 150 -17.85 -11.77 6.74
C TYR A 150 -18.08 -13.25 7.07
N GLY A 151 -19.17 -13.82 6.53
CA GLY A 151 -19.62 -15.19 6.79
C GLY A 151 -20.41 -15.41 8.08
N THR A 152 -20.55 -14.38 8.94
CA THR A 152 -21.37 -14.44 10.16
C THR A 152 -22.60 -13.53 10.12
N ALA A 153 -22.55 -12.43 9.35
CA ALA A 153 -23.68 -11.55 9.13
C ALA A 153 -24.21 -11.69 7.69
N VAL A 154 -25.52 -11.51 7.51
CA VAL A 154 -26.12 -11.40 6.18
C VAL A 154 -25.83 -9.98 5.68
N THR A 155 -24.70 -9.82 5.02
CA THR A 155 -24.37 -8.57 4.33
C THR A 155 -24.97 -8.61 2.93
N SER A 156 -25.84 -7.65 2.60
CA SER A 156 -26.41 -7.49 1.26
C SER A 156 -25.78 -6.29 0.55
N GLY A 157 -25.46 -6.46 -0.73
CA GLY A 157 -24.94 -5.40 -1.59
C GLY A 157 -23.53 -5.69 -2.07
N ASP A 158 -23.03 -4.79 -2.91
CA ASP A 158 -21.68 -4.90 -3.47
C ASP A 158 -20.67 -4.33 -2.48
N PHE A 159 -19.63 -5.09 -2.19
CA PHE A 159 -18.55 -4.67 -1.30
C PHE A 159 -17.25 -5.39 -1.64
N SER A 160 -16.13 -4.81 -1.21
CA SER A 160 -14.81 -5.43 -1.34
C SER A 160 -14.10 -5.46 0.01
N CYS A 161 -13.51 -6.60 0.32
CA CYS A 161 -12.77 -6.83 1.54
C CYS A 161 -11.39 -7.40 1.20
N HIS A 162 -10.35 -6.74 1.71
CA HIS A 162 -8.95 -7.10 1.44
C HIS A 162 -8.25 -7.50 2.73
N PHE A 163 -8.16 -8.79 3.03
CA PHE A 163 -7.57 -9.29 4.28
C PHE A 163 -6.06 -9.51 4.13
N CYS A 164 -5.26 -8.73 4.87
CA CYS A 164 -3.81 -8.89 4.89
C CYS A 164 -3.33 -9.60 6.16
N CYS A 165 -2.41 -10.56 6.01
CA CYS A 165 -1.83 -11.30 7.13
C CYS A 165 -0.30 -11.50 7.02
N THR A 166 0.32 -11.80 8.16
CA THR A 166 1.75 -11.60 8.40
C THR A 166 2.55 -12.90 8.66
N THR A 167 1.90 -14.04 8.90
CA THR A 167 2.61 -15.29 9.22
C THR A 167 2.70 -16.24 8.03
N ASP A 168 3.59 -17.25 8.10
CA ASP A 168 3.71 -18.26 7.03
C ASP A 168 2.37 -18.97 6.81
N LYS A 169 1.92 -18.98 5.55
CA LYS A 169 0.68 -19.64 5.10
C LYS A 169 -0.57 -19.18 5.85
N CYS A 170 -0.58 -17.93 6.32
CA CYS A 170 -1.69 -17.39 7.09
C CYS A 170 -3.03 -17.34 6.32
N ASN A 171 -3.01 -17.33 4.99
CA ASN A 171 -4.18 -17.20 4.13
C ASN A 171 -4.70 -18.54 3.57
N ARG A 172 -4.50 -19.67 4.26
CA ARG A 172 -4.97 -21.00 3.77
C ARG A 172 -6.48 -21.20 3.81
N GLY A 173 -7.15 -20.59 4.77
CA GLY A 173 -8.62 -20.60 4.85
C GLY A 173 -9.26 -19.68 3.82
N LEU A 174 -10.60 -19.63 3.79
CA LEU A 174 -11.31 -18.61 3.03
C LEU A 174 -10.88 -17.21 3.49
N LEU A 175 -10.83 -17.01 4.81
CA LEU A 175 -10.23 -15.83 5.44
C LEU A 175 -8.93 -16.22 6.13
N PRO A 176 -7.95 -15.30 6.22
CA PRO A 176 -6.81 -15.51 7.09
C PRO A 176 -7.22 -15.58 8.57
N GLU A 177 -6.39 -16.23 9.38
CA GLU A 177 -6.61 -16.28 10.83
C GLU A 177 -6.45 -14.89 11.44
N LYS A 178 -7.42 -14.45 12.26
CA LYS A 178 -7.47 -13.07 12.78
C LYS A 178 -6.21 -12.66 13.55
N ILE A 179 -5.60 -13.59 14.29
CA ILE A 179 -4.36 -13.34 15.05
C ILE A 179 -3.16 -13.02 14.17
N THR A 180 -3.24 -13.35 12.88
CA THR A 180 -2.18 -13.16 11.89
C THR A 180 -2.36 -11.88 11.10
N PHE A 181 -3.48 -11.16 11.28
CA PHE A 181 -3.77 -9.95 10.53
C PHE A 181 -2.68 -8.90 10.70
N TYR A 182 -2.46 -8.16 9.62
CA TYR A 182 -1.56 -7.03 9.65
C TYR A 182 -2.08 -5.99 10.64
N THR A 183 -1.20 -5.56 11.53
CA THR A 183 -1.42 -4.49 12.50
C THR A 183 -0.25 -3.51 12.40
N VAL A 184 -0.52 -2.23 12.68
CA VAL A 184 0.55 -1.24 12.77
C VAL A 184 1.49 -1.63 13.91
N SER A 185 2.78 -1.72 13.59
CA SER A 185 3.86 -1.96 14.56
C SER A 185 4.42 -0.65 15.08
#